data_AF-A0A975E6X6-F1
#
_entry.id   AF-A0A975E6X6-F1
#
_cell.length_a   1.000
_cell.length_b   1.000
_cell.length_c   1.000
_cell.angle_alpha   90.00
_cell.angle_beta   90.00
_cell.angle_gamma   90.00
#
_symmetry.space_group_name_H-M   'P 1'
#
loop_
_entity.id
_entity.type
_entity.pdbx_description
1 polymer ?
#
loop_
_entity_poly.entity_id
_entity_poly.type
_entity_poly.pdbx_seq_one_letter_code
_entity_poly.pdbx_strand_id
1 'polypeptide(L)'
;MLAHMTKLSKRFALLACILATHAFAQTPDEVADAQARYKREVAACAPLSAGAGSSTCMREARNALAEVRRGKMQESWRTADFMNHALARCAVHTGDDKSDCIARIRGYGKQSGSVSAGGILRELTTTKSVPVNSPTVSKPEAAYVPDPNPPSGLMSNCRWVPPTDWVCK
;
A
#
# COMPACT_ATOMS: atom_id res chain seq x y z
N MET A 1 51.49 36.50 -2.98
CA MET A 1 50.80 35.19 -2.87
C MET A 1 50.00 35.00 -1.58
N LEU A 2 50.38 35.58 -0.42
CA LEU A 2 49.60 35.46 0.83
C LEU A 2 48.18 36.08 0.81
N ALA A 3 47.91 37.10 -0.02
CA ALA A 3 46.61 37.78 -0.07
C ALA A 3 45.50 37.00 -0.81
N HIS A 4 45.85 35.97 -1.60
CA HIS A 4 44.88 35.12 -2.30
C HIS A 4 44.40 33.94 -1.44
N MET A 5 45.22 33.49 -0.47
CA MET A 5 44.88 32.37 0.42
C MET A 5 43.81 32.73 1.46
N THR A 6 43.72 34.00 1.86
CA THR A 6 42.71 34.48 2.82
C THR A 6 41.31 34.67 2.20
N LYS A 7 41.24 35.00 0.91
CA LYS A 7 39.96 35.11 0.17
C LYS A 7 39.36 33.74 -0.19
N LEU A 8 40.20 32.72 -0.38
CA LEU A 8 39.77 31.35 -0.70
C LEU A 8 39.14 30.64 0.53
N SER A 9 39.66 30.92 1.73
CA SER A 9 39.15 30.37 2.99
C SER A 9 37.74 30.88 3.35
N LYS A 10 37.43 32.15 3.10
CA LYS A 10 36.09 32.72 3.39
C LYS A 10 34.99 32.17 2.49
N ARG A 11 35.31 31.80 1.24
CA ARG A 11 34.34 31.22 0.29
C ARG A 11 34.05 29.74 0.59
N PHE A 12 35.05 28.99 1.07
CA PHE A 12 34.85 27.60 1.50
C PHE A 12 34.03 27.49 2.79
N ALA A 13 34.21 28.43 3.73
CA ALA A 13 33.42 28.47 4.97
C ALA A 13 31.91 28.72 4.71
N LEU A 14 31.58 29.55 3.71
CA LEU A 14 30.19 29.82 3.32
C LEU A 14 29.51 28.65 2.59
N LEU A 15 30.26 27.84 1.83
CA LEU A 15 29.70 26.66 1.15
C LEU A 15 29.43 25.50 2.13
N ALA A 16 30.24 25.36 3.19
CA ALA A 16 30.07 24.31 4.20
C ALA A 16 28.81 24.50 5.08
N CYS A 17 28.35 25.74 5.28
CA CYS A 17 27.13 26.02 6.05
C CYS A 17 25.82 25.69 5.30
N ILE A 18 25.84 25.56 3.96
CA ILE A 18 24.62 25.33 3.16
C ILE A 18 24.28 23.82 3.06
N LEU A 19 25.21 22.93 3.41
CA LEU A 19 25.01 21.47 3.38
C LEU A 19 24.39 20.87 4.66
N ALA A 20 24.11 21.68 5.69
CA ALA A 20 23.76 21.18 7.03
C ALA A 20 22.26 21.24 7.39
N THR A 21 21.38 21.78 6.53
CA THR A 21 20.04 22.19 6.99
C THR A 21 18.89 21.41 6.37
N HIS A 22 18.84 20.08 6.52
CA HIS A 22 17.56 19.33 6.46
C HIS A 22 17.56 18.09 7.38
N ALA A 23 18.18 18.18 8.56
CA ALA A 23 17.87 17.23 9.64
C ALA A 23 16.52 17.63 10.26
N PHE A 24 15.44 16.95 9.86
CA PHE A 24 14.18 17.02 10.59
C PHE A 24 14.38 16.35 11.95
N ALA A 25 14.78 17.13 12.94
CA ALA A 25 14.82 16.67 14.32
C ALA A 25 13.38 16.46 14.79
N GLN A 26 13.07 15.28 15.32
CA GLN A 26 11.79 15.03 15.98
C GLN A 26 11.70 15.88 17.24
N THR A 27 10.49 16.33 17.55
CA THR A 27 10.20 16.99 18.81
C THR A 27 10.34 16.00 19.98
N PRO A 28 10.64 16.49 21.19
CA PRO A 28 10.67 15.65 22.38
C PRO A 28 9.38 14.86 22.61
N ASP A 29 8.23 15.46 22.28
CA ASP A 29 6.91 14.86 22.41
C ASP A 29 6.73 13.68 21.44
N GLU A 30 7.11 13.83 20.17
CA GLU A 30 7.06 12.74 19.18
C GLU A 30 7.91 11.53 19.59
N VAL A 31 9.09 11.79 20.17
CA VAL A 31 9.98 10.74 20.68
C VAL A 31 9.37 10.07 21.92
N ALA A 32 8.71 10.82 22.81
CA ALA A 32 8.02 10.28 23.97
C ALA A 32 6.83 9.40 23.56
N ASP A 33 6.03 9.85 22.59
CA ASP A 33 4.91 9.09 22.02
C ASP A 33 5.37 7.82 21.32
N ALA A 34 6.47 7.88 20.56
CA ALA A 34 7.08 6.69 19.97
C ALA A 34 7.58 5.70 21.02
N GLN A 35 8.12 6.16 22.15
CA GLN A 35 8.48 5.28 23.26
C GLN A 35 7.25 4.63 23.92
N ALA A 36 6.16 5.37 24.09
CA ALA A 36 4.91 4.83 24.61
C ALA A 36 4.30 3.78 23.66
N ARG A 37 4.38 4.00 22.34
CA ARG A 37 3.98 3.03 21.30
C ARG A 37 4.85 1.78 21.33
N TYR A 38 6.16 1.93 21.37
CA TYR A 38 7.11 0.82 21.49
C TYR A 38 6.78 -0.10 22.68
N LYS A 39 6.48 0.47 23.86
CA LYS A 39 6.10 -0.31 25.05
C LYS A 39 4.82 -1.13 24.81
N ARG A 40 3.82 -0.56 24.14
CA ARG A 40 2.57 -1.25 23.78
C ARG A 40 2.81 -2.38 22.77
N GLU A 41 3.62 -2.13 21.74
CA GLU A 41 3.96 -3.14 20.73
C GLU A 41 4.75 -4.31 21.33
N VAL A 42 5.73 -4.04 22.19
CA VAL A 42 6.47 -5.09 22.91
C VAL A 42 5.53 -5.94 23.78
N ALA A 43 4.58 -5.32 24.48
CA ALA A 43 3.58 -6.06 25.25
C ALA A 43 2.69 -6.92 24.34
N ALA A 44 2.33 -6.43 23.15
CA ALA A 44 1.57 -7.17 22.15
C ALA A 44 2.37 -8.32 21.50
N CYS A 45 3.69 -8.29 21.56
CA CYS A 45 4.53 -9.40 21.09
C CYS A 45 4.55 -10.61 22.06
N ALA A 46 4.20 -10.42 23.33
CA ALA A 46 4.23 -11.47 24.35
C ALA A 46 3.33 -12.70 24.06
N PRO A 47 2.07 -12.56 23.58
CA PRO A 47 1.21 -13.71 23.27
C PRO A 47 1.60 -14.46 21.98
N LEU A 48 2.54 -13.93 21.17
CA LEU A 48 2.99 -14.63 19.97
C LEU A 48 3.81 -15.86 20.38
N SER A 49 3.51 -17.00 19.77
CA SER A 49 4.23 -18.25 20.03
C SER A 49 5.74 -18.05 19.88
N ALA A 50 6.50 -18.67 20.79
CA ALA A 50 7.95 -18.61 20.81
C ALA A 50 8.51 -19.20 19.50
N GLY A 51 8.92 -18.32 18.59
CA GLY A 51 9.34 -18.67 17.23
C GLY A 51 9.66 -17.42 16.41
N ALA A 52 9.65 -17.55 15.08
CA ALA A 52 9.94 -16.45 14.15
C ALA A 52 9.01 -15.23 14.34
N GLY A 53 7.77 -15.44 14.80
CA GLY A 53 6.78 -14.38 15.02
C GLY A 53 7.16 -13.43 16.15
N SER A 54 7.50 -13.94 17.34
CA SER A 54 7.88 -13.10 18.50
C SER A 54 9.18 -12.32 18.24
N SER A 55 10.20 -12.97 17.66
CA SER A 55 11.48 -12.30 17.33
C SER A 55 11.34 -11.23 16.24
N THR A 56 10.45 -11.46 15.26
CA THR A 56 10.15 -10.48 14.20
C THR A 56 9.35 -9.31 14.74
N CYS A 57 8.30 -9.55 15.53
CA CYS A 57 7.53 -8.51 16.20
C CYS A 57 8.43 -7.58 17.03
N MET A 58 9.32 -8.15 17.85
CA MET A 58 10.27 -7.38 18.66
C MET A 58 11.27 -6.59 17.82
N ARG A 59 11.67 -7.11 16.65
CA ARG A 59 12.57 -6.43 15.72
C ARG A 59 11.86 -5.25 15.04
N GLU A 60 10.63 -5.45 14.59
CA GLU A 60 9.79 -4.41 13.97
C GLU A 60 9.53 -3.26 14.94
N ALA A 61 9.13 -3.56 16.19
CA ALA A 61 8.90 -2.54 17.21
C ALA A 61 10.16 -1.69 17.50
N ARG A 62 11.34 -2.34 17.58
CA ARG A 62 12.62 -1.63 17.77
C ARG A 62 12.98 -0.76 16.56
N ASN A 63 12.78 -1.29 15.36
CA ASN A 63 13.06 -0.56 14.12
C ASN A 63 12.15 0.67 13.98
N ALA A 64 10.86 0.55 14.30
CA ALA A 64 9.91 1.65 14.28
C ALA A 64 10.37 2.80 15.22
N LEU A 65 10.74 2.47 16.47
CA LEU A 65 11.28 3.45 17.42
C LEU A 65 12.60 4.08 16.92
N ALA A 66 13.48 3.29 16.31
CA ALA A 66 14.75 3.76 15.79
C ALA A 66 14.57 4.75 14.62
N GLU A 67 13.62 4.51 13.73
CA GLU A 67 13.34 5.41 12.60
C GLU A 67 12.71 6.73 13.04
N VAL A 68 11.85 6.72 14.07
CA VAL A 68 11.40 7.97 14.71
C VAL A 68 12.61 8.72 15.27
N ARG A 69 13.44 8.08 16.09
CA ARG A 69 14.63 8.72 16.69
C ARG A 69 15.60 9.30 15.65
N ARG A 70 15.68 8.71 14.46
CA ARG A 70 16.52 9.18 13.34
C ARG A 70 15.89 10.32 12.54
N GLY A 71 14.68 10.76 12.87
CA GLY A 71 13.95 11.78 12.11
C GLY A 71 13.52 11.30 10.71
N LYS A 72 13.55 9.98 10.47
CA LYS A 72 13.20 9.37 9.19
C LYS A 72 11.74 8.92 9.13
N MET A 73 11.12 8.74 10.30
CA MET A 73 9.69 8.56 10.40
C MET A 73 9.03 9.94 10.36
N GLN A 74 8.50 10.32 9.20
CA GLN A 74 7.55 11.41 9.12
C GLN A 74 6.22 10.89 9.65
N GLU A 75 5.95 10.95 10.95
CA GLU A 75 4.62 10.55 11.48
C GLU A 75 3.50 11.48 10.96
N SER A 76 3.86 12.53 10.21
CA SER A 76 2.95 13.44 9.53
C SER A 76 2.16 12.83 8.37
N TRP A 77 2.24 11.51 8.11
CA TRP A 77 1.25 10.80 7.28
C TRP A 77 -0.11 10.90 7.99
N ARG A 78 -0.76 12.05 7.83
CA ARG A 78 -2.03 12.35 8.48
C ARG A 78 -3.09 11.43 7.86
N THR A 79 -4.21 11.24 8.55
CA THR A 79 -5.37 10.49 8.02
C THR A 79 -5.76 10.93 6.61
N ALA A 80 -5.57 12.21 6.28
CA ALA A 80 -5.77 12.76 4.95
C ALA A 80 -4.89 12.09 3.88
N ASP A 81 -3.62 11.82 4.16
CA ASP A 81 -2.68 11.19 3.23
C ASP A 81 -3.07 9.72 2.97
N PHE A 82 -3.47 8.99 4.02
CA PHE A 82 -3.98 7.62 3.85
C PHE A 82 -5.23 7.59 2.98
N MET A 83 -6.16 8.52 3.16
CA MET A 83 -7.35 8.61 2.32
C MET A 83 -7.00 8.97 0.88
N ASN A 84 -6.07 9.90 0.67
CA ASN A 84 -5.59 10.27 -0.67
C ASN A 84 -4.96 9.08 -1.39
N HIS A 85 -4.10 8.31 -0.71
CA HIS A 85 -3.51 7.10 -1.28
C HIS A 85 -4.55 6.01 -1.53
N ALA A 86 -5.53 5.84 -0.64
CA ALA A 86 -6.62 4.89 -0.83
C ALA A 86 -7.45 5.26 -2.08
N LEU A 87 -7.77 6.55 -2.27
CA LEU A 87 -8.48 7.05 -3.44
C LEU A 87 -7.65 6.98 -4.72
N ALA A 88 -6.32 7.15 -4.64
CA ALA A 88 -5.42 7.02 -5.77
C ALA A 88 -5.51 5.62 -6.42
N ARG A 89 -5.82 4.58 -5.64
CA ARG A 89 -6.04 3.21 -6.16
C ARG A 89 -7.23 3.13 -7.12
N CYS A 90 -8.22 4.01 -6.98
CA CYS A 90 -9.37 4.05 -7.89
C CYS A 90 -9.06 4.72 -9.24
N ALA A 91 -7.88 5.31 -9.43
CA ALA A 91 -7.54 6.07 -10.64
C ALA A 91 -7.46 5.23 -11.91
N VAL A 92 -7.28 3.90 -11.78
CA VAL A 92 -7.27 2.96 -12.91
C VAL A 92 -8.65 2.77 -13.56
N HIS A 93 -9.72 3.05 -12.81
CA HIS A 93 -11.09 2.91 -13.29
C HIS A 93 -11.60 4.20 -13.96
N THR A 94 -12.60 4.05 -14.81
CA THR A 94 -13.30 5.17 -15.49
C THR A 94 -14.82 5.01 -15.33
N GLY A 95 -15.58 6.07 -15.65
CA GLY A 95 -17.05 6.05 -15.56
C GLY A 95 -17.58 5.60 -14.21
N ASP A 96 -18.61 4.76 -14.24
CA ASP A 96 -19.32 4.27 -13.05
C ASP A 96 -18.42 3.42 -12.12
N ASP A 97 -17.47 2.67 -12.68
CA ASP A 97 -16.55 1.85 -11.88
C ASP A 97 -15.65 2.71 -10.99
N LYS A 98 -15.28 3.90 -11.47
CA LYS A 98 -14.50 4.86 -10.68
C LYS A 98 -15.33 5.42 -9.54
N SER A 99 -16.56 5.83 -9.79
CA SER A 99 -17.45 6.33 -8.73
C SER A 99 -17.75 5.24 -7.69
N ASP A 100 -17.97 4.00 -8.12
CA ASP A 100 -18.27 2.88 -7.23
C ASP A 100 -17.05 2.45 -6.41
N CYS A 101 -15.84 2.52 -7.00
CA CYS A 101 -14.59 2.34 -6.24
C CYS A 101 -14.45 3.40 -5.14
N ILE A 102 -14.61 4.68 -5.50
CA ILE A 102 -14.50 5.80 -4.55
C ILE A 102 -15.54 5.65 -3.44
N ALA A 103 -16.77 5.26 -3.77
CA ALA A 103 -17.82 5.02 -2.80
C ALA A 103 -17.43 3.90 -1.82
N ARG A 104 -16.93 2.75 -2.30
CA ARG A 104 -16.43 1.68 -1.42
C ARG A 104 -15.31 2.18 -0.50
N ILE A 105 -14.34 2.94 -1.02
CA ILE A 105 -13.23 3.50 -0.22
C ILE A 105 -13.74 4.47 0.85
N ARG A 106 -14.75 5.28 0.55
CA ARG A 106 -15.40 6.21 1.51
C ARG A 106 -16.30 5.51 2.53
N GLY A 107 -16.47 4.20 2.44
CA GLY A 107 -17.24 3.40 3.40
C GLY A 107 -18.71 3.22 3.05
N TYR A 108 -19.14 3.54 1.83
CA TYR A 108 -20.48 3.17 1.37
C TYR A 108 -20.57 1.65 1.16
N GLY A 109 -21.73 1.07 1.46
CA GLY A 109 -22.00 -0.35 1.32
C GLY A 109 -21.68 -1.14 2.59
N LYS A 110 -21.18 -2.38 2.43
CA LYS A 110 -20.86 -3.29 3.53
C LYS A 110 -19.36 -3.53 3.61
N GLN A 111 -18.87 -3.70 4.83
CA GLN A 111 -17.49 -4.08 5.12
C GLN A 111 -17.47 -5.35 5.97
N SER A 112 -16.60 -6.29 5.61
CA SER A 112 -16.43 -7.56 6.34
C SER A 112 -14.96 -7.97 6.42
N GLY A 113 -14.64 -8.88 7.34
CA GLY A 113 -13.27 -9.33 7.60
C GLY A 113 -12.57 -8.53 8.71
N SER A 114 -11.28 -8.85 8.92
CA SER A 114 -10.44 -8.16 9.88
C SER A 114 -8.99 -8.14 9.41
N VAL A 115 -8.23 -7.17 9.91
CA VAL A 115 -6.78 -7.08 9.62
C VAL A 115 -6.06 -8.34 10.11
N SER A 116 -6.43 -8.85 11.30
CA SER A 116 -5.83 -10.08 11.85
C SER A 116 -6.17 -11.33 11.03
N ALA A 117 -7.34 -11.38 10.39
CA ALA A 117 -7.76 -12.50 9.53
C ALA A 117 -7.27 -12.36 8.07
N GLY A 118 -6.41 -11.36 7.78
CA GLY A 118 -5.75 -11.23 6.48
C GLY A 118 -6.38 -10.22 5.53
N GLY A 119 -7.45 -9.51 5.91
CA GLY A 119 -7.96 -8.44 5.08
C GLY A 119 -9.36 -7.93 5.43
N ILE A 120 -9.69 -6.81 4.80
CA ILE A 120 -10.99 -6.16 4.87
C ILE A 120 -11.59 -6.13 3.47
N LEU A 121 -12.74 -6.77 3.29
CA LEU A 121 -13.53 -6.75 2.06
C LEU A 121 -14.54 -5.60 2.11
N ARG A 122 -14.72 -4.92 0.97
CA ARG A 122 -15.65 -3.81 0.80
C ARG A 122 -16.55 -4.09 -0.40
N GLU A 123 -17.85 -4.09 -0.15
CA GLU A 123 -18.85 -4.45 -1.13
C GLU A 123 -19.88 -3.33 -1.26
N LEU A 124 -20.19 -2.96 -2.50
CA LEU A 124 -21.25 -2.01 -2.85
C LEU A 124 -22.04 -2.61 -4.01
N THR A 125 -23.36 -2.70 -3.87
CA THR A 125 -24.27 -3.17 -4.91
C THR A 125 -24.98 -1.99 -5.53
N THR A 126 -24.75 -1.75 -6.82
CA THR A 126 -25.41 -0.69 -7.60
C THR A 126 -26.38 -1.34 -8.59
N THR A 127 -27.67 -1.05 -8.47
CA THR A 127 -28.69 -1.48 -9.45
C THR A 127 -28.88 -0.42 -10.52
N LYS A 128 -28.65 -0.77 -11.79
CA LYS A 128 -28.92 0.11 -12.94
C LYS A 128 -30.22 -0.33 -13.61
N SER A 129 -31.21 0.56 -13.68
CA SER A 129 -32.41 0.32 -14.50
C SER A 129 -32.09 0.64 -15.95
N VAL A 130 -32.12 -0.38 -16.81
CA VAL A 130 -32.08 -0.17 -18.26
C VAL A 130 -33.53 0.04 -18.73
N PRO A 131 -33.85 1.15 -19.42
CA PRO A 131 -35.19 1.35 -19.96
C PRO A 131 -35.54 0.24 -20.97
N VAL A 132 -36.75 -0.30 -20.86
CA VAL A 132 -37.30 -1.48 -21.59
C VAL A 132 -37.50 -1.25 -23.10
N ASN A 133 -36.97 -0.17 -23.68
CA ASN A 133 -37.13 0.16 -25.09
C ASN A 133 -35.98 -0.34 -25.98
N SER A 134 -35.22 -1.34 -25.53
CA SER A 134 -34.23 -2.03 -26.37
C SER A 134 -34.87 -3.25 -27.03
N PRO A 135 -34.96 -3.33 -28.37
CA PRO A 135 -35.40 -4.55 -29.02
C PRO A 135 -34.42 -5.68 -28.69
N THR A 136 -34.95 -6.74 -28.08
CA THR A 136 -34.38 -8.08 -27.89
C THR A 136 -32.97 -8.33 -28.44
N VAL A 137 -31.99 -8.49 -27.55
CA VAL A 137 -30.85 -9.39 -27.79
C VAL A 137 -30.98 -10.57 -26.83
N SER A 138 -31.90 -11.48 -27.13
CA SER A 138 -31.76 -12.87 -26.72
C SER A 138 -30.77 -13.52 -27.69
N LYS A 139 -29.47 -13.30 -27.48
CA LYS A 139 -28.47 -14.26 -27.95
C LYS A 139 -28.29 -15.23 -26.79
N PRO A 140 -28.59 -16.53 -26.94
CA PRO A 140 -28.21 -17.48 -25.91
C PRO A 140 -26.72 -17.32 -25.69
N GLU A 141 -26.33 -17.14 -24.43
CA GLU A 141 -24.93 -17.09 -24.03
C GLU A 141 -24.28 -18.34 -24.58
N ALA A 142 -23.48 -18.16 -25.64
CA ALA A 142 -22.67 -19.24 -26.15
C ALA A 142 -21.80 -19.67 -24.98
N ALA A 143 -21.88 -20.95 -24.62
CA ALA A 143 -21.10 -21.54 -23.54
C ALA A 143 -19.69 -20.96 -23.59
N TYR A 144 -19.20 -20.45 -22.46
CA TYR A 144 -17.85 -19.93 -22.32
C TYR A 144 -16.87 -20.91 -22.97
N VAL A 145 -16.32 -20.52 -24.12
CA VAL A 145 -15.25 -21.24 -24.78
C VAL A 145 -13.98 -20.66 -24.19
N PRO A 146 -13.25 -21.39 -23.32
CA PRO A 146 -11.96 -20.91 -22.82
C PRO A 146 -11.03 -20.61 -24.00
N ASP A 147 -10.28 -19.52 -23.88
CA ASP A 147 -9.29 -19.09 -24.87
C ASP A 147 -8.33 -20.25 -25.18
N PRO A 148 -8.18 -20.67 -26.45
CA PRO A 148 -7.26 -21.75 -26.81
C PRO A 148 -5.79 -21.35 -26.68
N ASN A 149 -5.49 -20.08 -26.42
CA ASN A 149 -4.12 -19.62 -26.24
C ASN A 149 -3.66 -19.84 -24.78
N PRO A 150 -2.52 -20.55 -24.57
CA PRO A 150 -1.96 -20.71 -23.24
C PRO A 150 -1.51 -19.35 -22.68
N PRO A 151 -1.70 -19.08 -21.36
CA PRO A 151 -1.14 -17.90 -20.73
C PRO A 151 0.38 -17.88 -20.93
N SER A 152 0.89 -16.75 -21.41
CA SER A 152 2.29 -16.61 -21.77
C SER A 152 3.19 -16.85 -20.55
N GLY A 153 4.11 -17.82 -20.66
CA GLY A 153 5.28 -17.91 -19.78
C GLY A 153 5.47 -19.19 -18.97
N LEU A 154 4.51 -20.12 -18.91
CA LEU A 154 4.68 -21.32 -18.04
C LEU A 154 4.10 -22.65 -18.55
N MET A 155 3.53 -22.70 -19.76
CA MET A 155 2.82 -23.90 -20.26
C MET A 155 3.28 -24.37 -21.65
N SER A 156 4.59 -24.33 -21.95
CA SER A 156 5.12 -24.74 -23.27
C SER A 156 4.98 -26.25 -23.56
N ASN A 157 4.81 -27.08 -22.52
CA ASN A 157 4.69 -28.55 -22.64
C ASN A 157 3.27 -29.06 -22.38
N CYS A 158 2.28 -28.18 -22.42
CA CYS A 158 0.89 -28.51 -22.12
C CYS A 158 0.05 -28.52 -23.39
N ARG A 159 -0.84 -29.51 -23.51
CA ARG A 159 -1.83 -29.61 -24.58
C ARG A 159 -3.22 -29.48 -23.98
N TRP A 160 -4.05 -28.64 -24.60
CA TRP A 160 -5.46 -28.49 -24.23
C TRP A 160 -6.22 -29.80 -24.48
N VAL A 161 -6.95 -30.28 -23.47
CA VAL A 161 -7.85 -31.44 -23.54
C VAL A 161 -9.25 -30.98 -23.12
N PRO A 162 -10.23 -30.94 -24.04
CA PRO A 162 -11.60 -30.54 -23.71
C PRO A 162 -12.22 -31.51 -22.69
N PRO A 163 -13.13 -31.06 -21.80
CA PRO A 163 -13.82 -29.77 -21.83
C PRO A 163 -13.24 -28.64 -20.96
N THR A 164 -12.29 -28.87 -20.05
CA THR A 164 -11.78 -27.79 -19.16
C THR A 164 -10.31 -27.89 -18.74
N ASP A 165 -9.50 -28.83 -19.25
CA ASP A 165 -8.19 -29.10 -18.63
C ASP A 165 -6.98 -29.02 -19.57
N TRP A 166 -5.85 -28.61 -19.01
CA TRP A 166 -4.54 -28.63 -19.66
C TRP A 166 -3.73 -29.82 -19.16
N VAL A 167 -3.36 -30.73 -20.06
CA VAL A 167 -2.50 -31.86 -19.71
C VAL A 167 -1.06 -31.53 -20.10
N CYS A 168 -0.18 -31.47 -19.11
CA CYS A 168 1.25 -31.22 -19.29
C CYS A 168 2.05 -32.54 -19.21
N LYS A 169 3.09 -32.67 -20.03
CA LYS A 169 4.07 -33.76 -19.95
C LYS A 169 5.16 -33.48 -18.92
#